data_AF-A0A1Y1W6A2-F1
#
_entry.id   AF-A0A1Y1W6A2-F1
#
_cell.length_a   1.000
_cell.length_b   1.000
_cell.length_c   1.000
_cell.angle_alpha   90.00
_cell.angle_beta   90.00
_cell.angle_gamma   90.00
#
_symmetry.space_group_name_H-M   'P 1'
#
loop_
_entity.id
_entity.type
_entity.pdbx_description
1 polymer ?
#
loop_
_entity_poly.entity_id
_entity_poly.type
_entity_poly.pdbx_seq_one_letter_code
_entity_poly.pdbx_strand_id
1 'polypeptide(L)'
;MVSRNVERHALNALMDIYKAGRSWDGWNSDGVTLANSLINDLLQLRNSQEPAVWHPSTTLLFPDLASKYTTAMLSSARTKLNQLMHKISMMQKQIDRMLAAADELTKLIPPAASAQSAEPLAFGSLQKFSDWAHVNAVEFRSTHAAQLLSTIECLEQNSEAPPDALDSDRQMTNLSIWLHAPGLKESRLSDTCPLTVADFDDMLRAELGIDEI
;
A
#
# COMPACT_ATOMS: atom_id res chain seq x y z
N MET A 1 -34.32 -21.48 5.25
CA MET A 1 -33.51 -21.67 4.03
C MET A 1 -33.13 -20.32 3.46
N VAL A 2 -31.87 -19.91 3.62
CA VAL A 2 -31.28 -18.80 2.87
C VAL A 2 -31.36 -19.15 1.37
N SER A 3 -31.72 -18.19 0.52
CA SER A 3 -31.71 -18.40 -0.92
C SER A 3 -30.27 -18.65 -1.37
N ARG A 4 -30.01 -19.75 -2.11
CA ARG A 4 -28.69 -20.06 -2.72
C ARG A 4 -28.08 -18.87 -3.48
N ASN A 5 -28.92 -17.95 -3.97
CA ASN A 5 -28.46 -16.73 -4.61
C ASN A 5 -27.78 -15.77 -3.63
N VAL A 6 -28.30 -15.61 -2.41
CA VAL A 6 -27.71 -14.74 -1.37
C VAL A 6 -26.36 -15.29 -0.92
N GLU A 7 -26.25 -16.60 -0.69
CA GLU A 7 -24.99 -17.25 -0.34
C GLU A 7 -23.93 -17.06 -1.44
N ARG A 8 -24.32 -17.21 -2.71
CA ARG A 8 -23.42 -16.99 -3.84
C ARG A 8 -22.96 -15.53 -3.93
N HIS A 9 -23.84 -14.56 -3.67
CA HIS A 9 -23.46 -13.14 -3.71
C HIS A 9 -22.53 -12.79 -2.54
N ALA A 10 -22.79 -13.33 -1.35
CA ALA A 10 -21.91 -13.14 -0.20
C ALA A 10 -20.51 -13.73 -0.45
N LEU A 11 -20.43 -14.95 -0.99
CA LEU A 11 -19.17 -15.57 -1.37
C LEU A 11 -18.39 -14.76 -2.40
N ASN A 12 -19.07 -14.24 -3.43
CA ASN A 12 -18.43 -13.41 -4.44
C ASN A 12 -17.85 -12.13 -3.81
N ALA A 13 -18.60 -11.46 -2.94
CA ALA A 13 -18.15 -10.25 -2.27
C ALA A 13 -16.96 -10.53 -1.32
N LEU A 14 -17.01 -11.61 -0.53
CA LEU A 14 -15.88 -12.03 0.32
C LEU A 14 -14.63 -12.35 -0.52
N MET A 15 -14.81 -13.03 -1.66
CA MET A 15 -13.72 -13.34 -2.59
C MET A 15 -13.13 -12.06 -3.22
N ASP A 16 -13.96 -11.07 -3.53
CA ASP A 16 -13.50 -9.79 -4.08
C ASP A 16 -12.71 -8.98 -3.04
N ILE A 17 -13.16 -8.96 -1.77
CA ILE A 17 -12.40 -8.37 -0.66
C ILE A 17 -11.03 -9.05 -0.54
N TYR A 18 -11.01 -10.39 -0.52
CA TYR A 18 -9.77 -11.15 -0.41
C TYR A 18 -8.79 -10.87 -1.57
N LYS A 19 -9.27 -10.90 -2.81
CA LYS A 19 -8.44 -10.65 -4.01
C LYS A 19 -7.91 -9.22 -4.05
N ALA A 20 -8.75 -8.24 -3.72
CA ALA A 20 -8.36 -6.84 -3.68
C ALA A 20 -7.32 -6.60 -2.58
N GLY A 21 -7.52 -7.19 -1.39
CA GLY A 21 -6.56 -7.14 -0.29
C GLY A 21 -5.20 -7.73 -0.67
N ARG A 22 -5.18 -8.95 -1.24
CA ARG A 22 -3.94 -9.60 -1.72
C ARG A 22 -3.24 -8.81 -2.81
N SER A 23 -4.00 -8.24 -3.75
CA SER A 23 -3.44 -7.42 -4.83
C SER A 23 -2.79 -6.16 -4.28
N TRP A 24 -3.45 -5.49 -3.33
CA TRP A 24 -2.91 -4.32 -2.64
C TRP A 24 -1.62 -4.65 -1.89
N ASP A 25 -1.55 -5.79 -1.18
CA ASP A 25 -0.33 -6.25 -0.49
C ASP A 25 0.83 -6.43 -1.46
N GLY A 26 0.57 -7.03 -2.64
CA GLY A 26 1.57 -7.18 -3.70
C GLY A 26 2.09 -5.83 -4.21
N TRP A 27 1.18 -4.89 -4.49
CA TRP A 27 1.58 -3.53 -4.90
C TRP A 27 2.37 -2.79 -3.84
N ASN A 28 2.00 -2.93 -2.56
CA ASN A 28 2.71 -2.33 -1.44
C ASN A 28 4.13 -2.92 -1.31
N SER A 29 4.28 -4.24 -1.36
CA SER A 29 5.59 -4.92 -1.30
C SER A 29 6.53 -4.49 -2.44
N ASP A 30 6.01 -4.44 -3.67
CA ASP A 30 6.80 -3.93 -4.79
C ASP A 30 7.15 -2.45 -4.63
N GLY A 31 6.20 -1.66 -4.09
CA GLY A 31 6.37 -0.25 -3.80
C GLY A 31 7.53 -0.02 -2.84
N VAL A 32 7.60 -0.79 -1.75
CA VAL A 32 8.70 -0.77 -0.79
C VAL A 32 10.04 -1.03 -1.49
N THR A 33 10.13 -2.10 -2.29
CA THR A 33 11.38 -2.43 -3.02
C THR A 33 11.84 -1.28 -3.91
N LEU A 34 10.88 -0.65 -4.61
CA LEU A 34 11.15 0.48 -5.49
C LEU A 34 11.58 1.74 -4.73
N ALA A 35 10.94 2.02 -3.59
CA ALA A 35 11.32 3.13 -2.72
C ALA A 35 12.71 2.94 -2.13
N ASN A 36 13.10 1.72 -1.76
CA ASN A 36 14.46 1.44 -1.28
C ASN A 36 15.49 1.78 -2.35
N SER A 37 15.22 1.39 -3.60
CA SER A 37 16.10 1.74 -4.71
C SER A 37 16.13 3.25 -4.95
N LEU A 38 15.01 3.96 -4.79
CA LEU A 38 14.98 5.42 -4.90
C LEU A 38 15.82 6.09 -3.81
N ILE A 39 15.69 5.66 -2.54
CA ILE A 39 16.50 6.17 -1.43
C ILE A 39 17.99 5.96 -1.73
N ASN A 40 18.37 4.79 -2.22
CA ASN A 40 19.76 4.51 -2.57
C ASN A 40 20.27 5.42 -3.69
N ASP A 41 19.47 5.66 -4.74
CA ASP A 41 19.83 6.60 -5.81
C ASP A 41 20.03 8.02 -5.24
N LEU A 42 19.15 8.46 -4.34
CA LEU A 42 19.22 9.79 -3.70
C LEU A 42 20.45 9.92 -2.79
N LEU A 43 20.77 8.89 -2.00
CA LEU A 43 21.99 8.85 -1.18
C LEU A 43 23.26 8.89 -2.04
N GLN A 44 23.27 8.13 -3.14
CA GLN A 44 24.39 8.14 -4.08
C GLN A 44 24.55 9.49 -4.76
N LEU A 45 23.45 10.14 -5.13
CA LEU A 45 23.45 11.49 -5.67
C LEU A 45 24.05 12.48 -4.67
N ARG A 46 23.63 12.44 -3.40
CA ARG A 46 24.18 13.25 -2.32
C ARG A 46 25.68 13.06 -2.16
N ASN A 47 26.13 11.81 -1.99
CA ASN A 47 27.54 11.49 -1.82
C ASN A 47 28.37 11.96 -3.02
N SER A 48 27.82 11.90 -4.23
CA SER A 48 28.52 12.34 -5.44
C SER A 48 28.80 13.84 -5.50
N GLN A 49 28.20 14.65 -4.63
CA GLN A 49 28.53 16.07 -4.50
C GLN A 49 29.82 16.29 -3.68
N GLU A 50 30.27 15.31 -2.91
CA GLU A 50 31.51 15.43 -2.15
C GLU A 50 32.74 15.34 -3.08
N PRO A 51 33.64 16.34 -3.05
CA PRO A 51 34.83 16.34 -3.90
C PRO A 51 35.74 15.12 -3.68
N ALA A 52 35.70 14.54 -2.47
CA ALA A 52 36.50 13.37 -2.10
C ALA A 52 36.04 12.06 -2.78
N VAL A 53 34.80 12.00 -3.28
CA VAL A 53 34.25 10.82 -3.96
C VAL A 53 34.85 10.64 -5.35
N TRP A 54 35.30 11.72 -5.98
CA TRP A 54 35.89 11.67 -7.31
C TRP A 54 37.41 11.66 -7.24
N HIS A 55 38.03 10.59 -7.76
CA HIS A 55 39.47 10.55 -7.85
C HIS A 55 39.99 11.66 -8.81
N PRO A 56 41.02 12.45 -8.44
CA PRO A 56 41.49 13.60 -9.22
C PRO A 56 41.88 13.27 -10.68
N SER A 57 42.46 12.10 -10.92
CA SER A 57 42.79 11.68 -12.30
C SER A 57 41.54 11.41 -13.14
N THR A 58 40.43 11.02 -12.52
CA THR A 58 39.17 10.74 -13.20
C THR A 58 38.48 12.03 -13.61
N THR A 59 38.47 13.05 -12.75
CA THR A 59 37.95 14.39 -13.08
C THR A 59 38.82 15.11 -14.10
N LEU A 60 40.13 14.84 -14.13
CA LEU A 60 41.02 15.36 -15.18
C LEU A 60 40.73 14.73 -16.55
N LEU A 61 40.56 13.41 -16.60
CA LEU A 61 40.27 12.68 -17.84
C LEU A 61 38.83 12.85 -18.33
N PHE A 62 37.90 13.06 -17.41
CA PHE A 62 36.46 13.19 -17.66
C PHE A 62 35.91 14.41 -16.91
N PRO A 63 36.15 15.63 -17.41
CA PRO A 63 35.77 16.87 -16.73
C PRO A 63 34.25 17.00 -16.48
N ASP A 64 33.43 16.39 -17.35
CA ASP A 64 31.97 16.42 -17.24
C ASP A 64 31.38 15.23 -16.46
N LEU A 65 32.22 14.35 -15.88
CA LEU A 65 31.76 13.09 -15.28
C LEU A 65 30.71 13.31 -14.18
N ALA A 66 31.00 14.22 -13.25
CA ALA A 66 30.11 14.52 -12.14
C ALA A 66 28.75 15.05 -12.65
N SER A 67 28.75 15.96 -13.63
CA SER A 67 27.52 16.50 -14.21
C SER A 67 26.68 15.41 -14.92
N LYS A 68 27.34 14.53 -15.70
CA LYS A 68 26.66 13.42 -16.39
C LYS A 68 26.11 12.40 -15.40
N TYR A 69 26.85 12.10 -14.33
CA TYR A 69 26.41 11.22 -13.25
C TYR A 69 25.16 11.78 -12.55
N THR A 70 25.20 13.04 -12.14
CA THR A 70 24.06 13.76 -11.53
C THR A 70 22.82 13.68 -12.43
N THR A 71 22.99 13.96 -13.73
CA THR A 71 21.89 13.93 -14.71
C THR A 71 21.29 12.52 -14.82
N ALA A 72 22.14 11.49 -14.90
CA ALA A 72 21.69 10.11 -14.97
C ALA A 72 20.93 9.68 -13.71
N MET A 73 21.45 10.02 -12.53
CA MET A 73 20.82 9.71 -11.24
C MET A 73 19.47 10.41 -11.07
N LEU A 74 19.37 11.71 -11.41
CA LEU A 74 18.10 12.43 -11.40
C LEU A 74 17.07 11.81 -12.36
N SER A 75 17.50 11.37 -13.55
CA SER A 75 16.62 10.70 -14.52
C SER A 75 16.10 9.35 -14.00
N SER A 76 16.96 8.59 -13.32
CA SER A 76 16.62 7.33 -12.65
C SER A 76 15.63 7.56 -11.51
N ALA A 77 15.91 8.51 -10.62
CA ALA A 77 15.05 8.88 -9.50
C ALA A 77 13.65 9.29 -9.99
N ARG A 78 13.56 10.13 -11.03
CA ARG A 78 12.27 10.55 -11.61
C ARG A 78 11.47 9.39 -12.19
N THR A 79 12.15 8.45 -12.85
CA THR A 79 11.50 7.24 -13.37
C THR A 79 10.91 6.41 -12.23
N LYS A 80 11.65 6.24 -11.13
CA LYS A 80 11.21 5.51 -9.95
C LYS A 80 10.06 6.21 -9.21
N LEU A 81 10.10 7.54 -9.09
CA LEU A 81 8.99 8.34 -8.54
C LEU A 81 7.69 8.14 -9.32
N ASN A 82 7.74 8.22 -10.65
CA ASN A 82 6.57 7.96 -11.51
C ASN A 82 6.02 6.53 -11.33
N GLN A 83 6.91 5.54 -11.23
CA GLN A 83 6.52 4.15 -10.99
C GLN A 83 5.86 3.99 -9.60
N LEU A 84 6.37 4.68 -8.57
CA LEU A 84 5.77 4.69 -7.24
C LEU A 84 4.36 5.32 -7.24
N MET A 85 4.18 6.47 -7.90
CA MET A 85 2.86 7.08 -8.08
C MET A 85 1.88 6.13 -8.75
N HIS A 86 2.33 5.44 -9.81
CA HIS A 86 1.51 4.45 -10.48
C HIS A 86 1.09 3.31 -9.53
N LYS A 87 2.03 2.78 -8.74
CA LYS A 87 1.72 1.74 -7.74
C LYS A 87 0.72 2.24 -6.68
N ILE A 88 0.85 3.48 -6.20
CA ILE A 88 -0.13 4.07 -5.27
C ILE A 88 -1.51 4.18 -5.90
N SER A 89 -1.60 4.63 -7.16
CA SER A 89 -2.88 4.65 -7.87
C SER A 89 -3.50 3.24 -7.99
N MET A 90 -2.68 2.21 -8.22
CA MET A 90 -3.14 0.83 -8.25
C MET A 90 -3.60 0.32 -6.88
N MET A 91 -2.92 0.73 -5.79
CA MET A 91 -3.33 0.47 -4.42
C MET A 91 -4.68 1.13 -4.10
N GLN A 92 -4.87 2.41 -4.44
CA GLN A 92 -6.14 3.13 -4.25
C GLN A 92 -7.30 2.43 -4.96
N LYS A 93 -7.11 1.99 -6.22
CA LYS A 93 -8.12 1.21 -6.94
C LYS A 93 -8.50 -0.11 -6.24
N GLN A 94 -7.57 -0.74 -5.53
CA GLN A 94 -7.90 -1.94 -4.76
C GLN A 94 -8.66 -1.61 -3.47
N ILE A 95 -8.37 -0.48 -2.83
CA ILE A 95 -9.14 0.01 -1.69
C ILE A 95 -10.59 0.26 -2.12
N ASP A 96 -10.82 0.94 -3.24
CA ASP A 96 -12.16 1.20 -3.76
C ASP A 96 -12.93 -0.10 -4.04
N ARG A 97 -12.25 -1.14 -4.54
CA ARG A 97 -12.83 -2.47 -4.76
C ARG A 97 -13.19 -3.18 -3.47
N MET A 98 -12.33 -3.09 -2.44
CA MET A 98 -12.64 -3.65 -1.12
C MET A 98 -13.87 -2.98 -0.52
N LEU A 99 -13.97 -1.65 -0.61
CA LEU A 99 -15.12 -0.89 -0.10
C LEU A 99 -16.40 -1.24 -0.83
N ALA A 100 -16.37 -1.30 -2.18
CA ALA A 100 -17.53 -1.68 -2.96
C ALA A 100 -18.01 -3.10 -2.60
N ALA A 101 -17.09 -4.04 -2.40
CA ALA A 101 -17.45 -5.40 -1.99
C ALA A 101 -17.96 -5.48 -0.54
N ALA A 102 -17.44 -4.67 0.37
CA ALA A 102 -17.97 -4.53 1.73
C ALA A 102 -19.39 -3.93 1.73
N ASP A 103 -19.65 -2.91 0.91
CA ASP A 103 -20.98 -2.34 0.72
C ASP A 103 -21.97 -3.37 0.17
N GLU A 104 -21.54 -4.22 -0.77
CA GLU A 104 -22.35 -5.32 -1.26
C GLU A 104 -22.67 -6.34 -0.15
N LEU A 105 -21.71 -6.67 0.72
CA LEU A 105 -21.99 -7.50 1.90
C LEU A 105 -23.03 -6.84 2.81
N THR A 106 -22.92 -5.54 3.08
CA THR A 106 -23.88 -4.79 3.90
C THR A 106 -25.29 -4.84 3.34
N LYS A 107 -25.45 -4.73 2.01
CA LYS A 107 -26.76 -4.82 1.35
C LYS A 107 -27.41 -6.20 1.47
N LEU A 108 -26.63 -7.25 1.65
CA LEU A 108 -27.14 -8.61 1.86
C LEU A 108 -27.59 -8.87 3.31
N ILE A 109 -27.30 -7.95 4.23
CA ILE A 109 -27.66 -8.07 5.64
C ILE A 109 -29.10 -7.56 5.84
N PRO A 110 -30.01 -8.40 6.34
CA PRO A 110 -31.38 -7.95 6.60
C PRO A 110 -31.38 -6.86 7.69
N PRO A 111 -32.21 -5.80 7.54
CA PRO A 111 -32.30 -4.75 8.55
C PRO A 111 -32.74 -5.35 9.90
N ALA A 112 -32.24 -4.81 11.01
CA ALA A 112 -32.41 -5.35 12.37
C ALA A 112 -33.87 -5.67 12.77
N ALA A 113 -34.84 -4.95 12.22
CA ALA A 113 -36.28 -5.20 12.41
C ALA A 113 -36.79 -6.51 11.75
N SER A 114 -36.07 -7.04 10.77
CA SER A 114 -36.36 -8.29 10.05
C SER A 114 -35.47 -9.46 10.47
N ALA A 115 -34.45 -9.22 11.30
CA ALA A 115 -33.48 -10.22 11.75
C ALA A 115 -34.02 -11.19 12.82
N GLN A 116 -35.18 -10.91 13.42
CA GLN A 116 -35.81 -11.80 14.41
C GLN A 116 -36.27 -13.15 13.82
N SER A 117 -36.30 -13.31 12.49
CA SER A 117 -36.72 -14.54 11.80
C SER A 117 -35.70 -15.09 10.79
N ALA A 118 -34.53 -14.47 10.64
CA ALA A 118 -33.54 -14.91 9.67
C ALA A 118 -32.65 -15.99 10.29
N GLU A 119 -32.71 -17.21 9.72
CA GLU A 119 -31.71 -18.25 9.99
C GLU A 119 -30.30 -17.69 9.82
N PRO A 120 -29.33 -18.08 10.67
CA PRO A 120 -27.94 -17.68 10.47
C PRO A 120 -27.49 -18.11 9.08
N LEU A 121 -26.97 -17.14 8.31
CA LEU A 121 -26.29 -17.42 7.05
C LEU A 121 -25.18 -18.45 7.31
N ALA A 122 -24.86 -19.29 6.32
CA ALA A 122 -23.83 -20.32 6.44
C ALA A 122 -22.44 -19.75 6.83
N PHE A 123 -22.23 -18.46 6.57
CA PHE A 123 -21.05 -17.69 6.95
C PHE A 123 -21.25 -17.09 8.34
N GLY A 124 -20.25 -17.20 9.22
CA GLY A 124 -20.24 -16.43 10.46
C GLY A 124 -20.59 -14.96 10.18
N SER A 125 -21.42 -14.33 11.03
CA SER A 125 -21.96 -12.96 10.90
C SER A 125 -21.36 -12.11 9.76
N LEU A 126 -21.99 -12.09 8.58
CA LEU A 126 -21.55 -11.25 7.44
C LEU A 126 -21.38 -9.77 7.80
N GLN A 127 -22.12 -9.29 8.81
CA GLN A 127 -21.95 -7.97 9.40
C GLN A 127 -20.52 -7.73 9.88
N LYS A 128 -19.95 -8.69 10.61
CA LYS A 128 -18.56 -8.57 11.09
C LYS A 128 -17.56 -8.51 9.94
N PHE A 129 -17.75 -9.34 8.91
CA PHE A 129 -16.89 -9.32 7.73
C PHE A 129 -16.96 -7.99 6.97
N SER A 130 -18.16 -7.43 6.82
CA SER A 130 -18.34 -6.11 6.22
C SER A 130 -17.68 -5.01 7.05
N ASP A 131 -17.94 -4.97 8.36
CA ASP A 131 -17.39 -3.96 9.27
C ASP A 131 -15.85 -4.02 9.27
N TRP A 132 -15.27 -5.22 9.37
CA TRP A 132 -13.82 -5.40 9.32
C TRP A 132 -13.22 -5.05 7.96
N ALA A 133 -13.91 -5.36 6.85
CA ALA A 133 -13.46 -4.97 5.52
C ALA A 133 -13.44 -3.44 5.34
N HIS A 134 -14.46 -2.74 5.85
CA HIS A 134 -14.48 -1.28 5.86
C HIS A 134 -13.33 -0.70 6.68
N VAL A 135 -13.10 -1.21 7.89
CA VAL A 135 -12.01 -0.69 8.72
C VAL A 135 -10.64 -0.98 8.09
N ASN A 136 -10.40 -2.21 7.62
CA ASN A 136 -9.16 -2.60 6.93
C ASN A 136 -8.89 -1.73 5.68
N ALA A 137 -9.93 -1.46 4.88
CA ALA A 137 -9.81 -0.62 3.69
C ALA A 137 -9.61 0.87 4.00
N VAL A 138 -10.44 1.45 4.87
CA VAL A 138 -10.46 2.90 5.16
C VAL A 138 -9.37 3.30 6.16
N GLU A 139 -9.32 2.66 7.32
CA GLU A 139 -8.48 3.15 8.42
C GLU A 139 -7.01 2.83 8.17
N PHE A 140 -6.73 1.64 7.63
CA PHE A 140 -5.37 1.13 7.47
C PHE A 140 -4.81 1.38 6.08
N ARG A 141 -5.44 0.80 5.05
CA ARG A 141 -4.89 0.82 3.69
C ARG A 141 -4.98 2.21 3.04
N SER A 142 -6.07 2.95 3.25
CA SER A 142 -6.22 4.32 2.71
C SER A 142 -5.31 5.33 3.38
N THR A 143 -5.24 5.33 4.72
CA THR A 143 -4.33 6.22 5.46
C THR A 143 -2.88 6.00 5.04
N HIS A 144 -2.45 4.73 4.92
CA HIS A 144 -1.12 4.39 4.42
C HIS A 144 -0.89 4.91 2.99
N ALA A 145 -1.83 4.68 2.07
CA ALA A 145 -1.79 5.17 0.69
C ALA A 145 -1.74 6.71 0.58
N ALA A 146 -2.38 7.43 1.50
CA ALA A 146 -2.41 8.89 1.52
C ALA A 146 -1.10 9.50 2.06
N GLN A 147 -0.57 8.97 3.18
CA GLN A 147 0.74 9.38 3.73
C GLN A 147 1.85 9.22 2.68
N LEU A 148 1.72 8.15 1.91
CA LEU A 148 2.56 7.84 0.79
C LEU A 148 2.58 8.86 -0.33
N LEU A 149 1.38 9.16 -0.83
CA LEU A 149 1.20 10.10 -1.91
C LEU A 149 1.78 11.46 -1.51
N SER A 150 1.49 11.90 -0.28
CA SER A 150 2.04 13.13 0.27
C SER A 150 3.57 13.14 0.32
N THR A 151 4.21 12.01 0.66
CA THR A 151 5.67 11.91 0.68
C THR A 151 6.27 12.04 -0.72
N ILE A 152 5.64 11.42 -1.72
CA ILE A 152 6.10 11.48 -3.11
C ILE A 152 5.86 12.84 -3.74
N GLU A 153 4.68 13.43 -3.54
CA GLU A 153 4.38 14.78 -4.02
C GLU A 153 5.37 15.80 -3.45
N CYS A 154 5.76 15.64 -2.19
CA CYS A 154 6.81 16.45 -1.57
C CYS A 154 8.18 16.26 -2.24
N LEU A 155 8.53 15.04 -2.65
CA LEU A 155 9.77 14.74 -3.38
C LEU A 155 9.75 15.30 -4.80
N GLU A 156 8.63 15.18 -5.53
CA GLU A 156 8.50 15.74 -6.88
C GLU A 156 8.63 17.27 -6.89
N GLN A 157 8.01 17.96 -5.93
CA GLN A 157 8.11 19.43 -5.80
C GLN A 157 9.55 19.89 -5.57
N ASN A 158 10.39 19.05 -4.96
CA ASN A 158 11.81 19.33 -4.73
C ASN A 158 12.73 18.76 -5.83
N SER A 159 12.20 17.98 -6.78
CA SER A 159 13.00 17.37 -7.86
C SER A 159 13.42 18.36 -8.95
N GLU A 160 12.77 19.52 -9.04
CA GLU A 160 13.18 20.65 -9.88
C GLU A 160 14.18 21.59 -9.17
N ALA A 161 14.34 21.44 -7.86
CA ALA A 161 15.26 22.22 -7.06
C ALA A 161 16.68 21.59 -7.12
N PRO A 162 17.74 22.37 -6.85
CA PRO A 162 19.11 21.85 -6.84
C PRO A 162 19.22 20.62 -5.91
N PRO A 163 20.20 19.73 -6.13
CA PRO A 163 20.36 18.50 -5.33
C PRO A 163 20.35 18.71 -3.81
N ASP A 164 20.73 19.90 -3.33
CA ASP A 164 20.63 20.33 -1.92
C ASP A 164 19.17 20.44 -1.40
N ALA A 165 18.14 20.44 -2.25
CA ALA A 165 16.73 20.45 -1.89
C ALA A 165 16.13 19.03 -1.72
N LEU A 166 16.80 18.01 -2.26
CA LEU A 166 16.53 16.59 -1.96
C LEU A 166 17.18 16.16 -0.62
N ASP A 167 17.88 17.08 0.06
CA ASP A 167 18.63 16.90 1.30
C ASP A 167 17.76 16.96 2.57
N SER A 168 16.43 16.98 2.46
CA SER A 168 15.62 16.92 3.67
C SER A 168 15.74 15.50 4.26
N ASP A 169 16.53 15.35 5.32
CA ASP A 169 16.58 14.12 6.14
C ASP A 169 15.16 13.65 6.49
N ARG A 170 14.19 14.57 6.56
CA ARG A 170 12.76 14.31 6.73
C ARG A 170 12.14 13.49 5.59
N GLN A 171 12.46 13.76 4.34
CA GLN A 171 11.96 12.99 3.18
C GLN A 171 12.59 11.61 3.10
N MET A 172 13.90 11.50 3.35
CA MET A 172 14.56 10.20 3.48
C MET A 172 14.01 9.42 4.68
N THR A 173 13.71 10.09 5.79
CA THR A 173 13.03 9.50 6.96
C THR A 173 11.63 9.03 6.59
N ASN A 174 10.84 9.80 5.84
CA ASN A 174 9.50 9.39 5.43
C ASN A 174 9.52 8.20 4.45
N LEU A 175 10.45 8.18 3.49
CA LEU A 175 10.69 7.01 2.66
C LEU A 175 11.24 5.82 3.49
N SER A 176 11.96 6.09 4.58
CA SER A 176 12.45 5.07 5.50
C SER A 176 11.36 4.55 6.45
N ILE A 177 10.38 5.37 6.81
CA ILE A 177 9.14 4.90 7.46
C ILE A 177 8.42 3.94 6.52
N TRP A 178 8.57 4.13 5.21
CA TRP A 178 8.08 3.23 4.19
C TRP A 178 8.83 1.90 4.09
N LEU A 179 10.17 1.95 4.16
CA LEU A 179 11.05 0.78 4.37
C LEU A 179 10.65 -0.04 5.60
N HIS A 180 10.26 0.67 6.66
CA HIS A 180 10.06 0.09 7.98
C HIS A 180 8.62 -0.15 8.32
N ALA A 181 7.63 0.21 7.49
CA ALA A 181 6.20 0.13 7.77
C ALA A 181 5.86 -1.24 8.38
N PRO A 182 5.85 -1.36 9.72
CA PRO A 182 5.72 -2.64 10.36
C PRO A 182 4.24 -3.00 10.27
N GLY A 183 3.98 -4.23 9.85
CA GLY A 183 2.79 -4.94 10.28
C GLY A 183 1.46 -4.22 10.06
N LEU A 184 1.14 -3.74 8.86
CA LEU A 184 -0.28 -3.55 8.50
C LEU A 184 -1.09 -4.81 8.84
N LYS A 185 -0.47 -5.97 8.66
CA LYS A 185 -0.95 -7.30 9.08
C LYS A 185 -1.02 -7.50 10.58
N GLU A 186 -0.17 -6.86 11.36
CA GLU A 186 -0.12 -6.95 12.83
C GLU A 186 -0.99 -5.87 13.50
N SER A 187 -1.43 -4.85 12.74
CA SER A 187 -2.36 -3.82 13.17
C SER A 187 -3.71 -4.43 13.54
N ARG A 188 -4.23 -4.03 14.70
CA ARG A 188 -5.56 -4.41 15.17
C ARG A 188 -6.64 -3.78 14.31
N LEU A 189 -7.65 -4.55 13.93
CA LEU A 189 -8.79 -4.07 13.13
C LEU A 189 -9.65 -3.04 13.87
N SER A 190 -9.62 -2.98 15.20
CA SER A 190 -10.17 -1.86 15.97
C SER A 190 -9.63 -1.89 17.40
N ASP A 191 -9.72 -0.78 18.12
CA ASP A 191 -9.36 -0.72 19.54
C ASP A 191 -10.19 -1.69 20.41
N THR A 192 -11.38 -2.04 19.94
CA THR A 192 -12.32 -2.95 20.61
C THR A 192 -12.22 -4.40 20.11
N CYS A 193 -11.46 -4.67 19.05
CA CYS A 193 -11.32 -5.98 18.45
C CYS A 193 -9.89 -6.50 18.64
N PRO A 194 -9.70 -7.68 19.27
CA PRO A 194 -8.37 -8.24 19.43
C PRO A 194 -7.75 -8.73 18.12
N LEU A 195 -8.55 -8.85 17.05
CA LEU A 195 -8.14 -9.39 15.75
C LEU A 195 -7.27 -8.38 15.00
N THR A 196 -6.22 -8.90 14.39
CA THR A 196 -5.35 -8.19 13.48
C THR A 196 -5.84 -8.31 12.03
N VAL A 197 -5.27 -7.50 11.13
CA VAL A 197 -5.52 -7.63 9.69
C VAL A 197 -5.11 -9.01 9.17
N ALA A 198 -4.04 -9.62 9.71
CA ALA A 198 -3.67 -11.00 9.39
C ALA A 198 -4.76 -11.99 9.81
N ASP A 199 -5.29 -11.86 11.02
CA ASP A 199 -6.35 -12.74 11.51
C ASP A 199 -7.60 -12.64 10.61
N PHE A 200 -7.93 -11.43 10.14
CA PHE A 200 -9.03 -11.24 9.18
C PHE A 200 -8.76 -11.91 7.82
N ASP A 201 -7.55 -11.78 7.28
CA ASP A 201 -7.17 -12.43 6.02
C ASP A 201 -7.23 -13.96 6.15
N ASP A 202 -6.85 -14.53 7.29
CA ASP A 202 -6.89 -15.96 7.57
C ASP A 202 -8.34 -16.45 7.77
N MET A 203 -9.18 -15.66 8.44
CA MET A 203 -10.62 -15.92 8.53
C MET A 203 -11.30 -15.91 7.16
N LEU A 204 -10.96 -14.94 6.30
CA LEU A 204 -11.46 -14.90 4.92
C LEU A 204 -11.05 -16.14 4.13
N ARG A 205 -9.80 -16.62 4.28
CA ARG A 205 -9.35 -17.85 3.61
C ARG A 205 -10.13 -19.07 4.09
N ALA A 206 -10.32 -19.20 5.39
CA ALA A 206 -11.05 -20.31 5.99
C ALA A 206 -12.51 -20.36 5.48
N GLU A 207 -13.19 -19.21 5.44
CA GLU A 207 -14.57 -19.10 4.93
C GLU A 207 -14.67 -19.36 3.42
N LEU A 208 -13.61 -19.06 2.66
CA LEU A 208 -13.57 -19.30 1.21
C LEU A 208 -13.09 -20.72 0.84
N GLY A 209 -12.67 -21.53 1.82
CA GLY A 209 -12.13 -22.88 1.58
C GLY A 209 -10.86 -22.89 0.74
N ILE A 210 -10.01 -21.87 0.89
CA ILE A 210 -8.74 -21.76 0.18
C ILE A 210 -7.64 -22.44 1.01
N ASP A 211 -7.34 -23.70 0.72
CA ASP A 211 -6.19 -24.41 1.29
C ASP A 211 -4.87 -24.02 0.60
N GLU A 212 -3.76 -23.97 1.35
CA GLU A 212 -2.43 -23.63 0.85
C GLU A 212 -1.97 -24.58 -0.29
N ILE A 213 -1.49 -24.00 -1.40
CA ILE A 213 -0.55 -24.64 -2.33
C ILE A 213 0.82 -23.99 -2.10
#